data_AF-A0A924ERS4-F1
#
_entry.id   AF-A0A924ERS4-F1
#
_cell.length_a   1.000
_cell.length_b   1.000
_cell.length_c   1.000
_cell.angle_alpha   90.00
_cell.angle_beta   90.00
_cell.angle_gamma   90.00
#
_symmetry.space_group_name_H-M   'P 1'
#
loop_
_entity.id
_entity.type
_entity.pdbx_description
1 polymer ?
#
loop_
_entity_poly.entity_id
_entity_poly.type
_entity_poly.pdbx_seq_one_letter_code
_entity_poly.pdbx_strand_id
1 'polypeptide(L)'
;DSIVVSPMAHIMDSVTTSGQTFSALKNGKISLKKDAITLKSLTELSTENAYVVFNEDQSKAEVFLPNGKNGIVMERKGTEGNYAWTDGTYELIQSKGYILRTLKDPKPLFGGDVI
;
A
#
# COMPACT_ATOMS: atom_id res chain seq x y z
N ASP A 1 -13.31 -46.58 21.70
CA ASP A 1 -13.95 -45.54 20.87
C ASP A 1 -14.35 -44.30 21.64
N SER A 2 -13.98 -43.17 21.03
CA SER A 2 -14.74 -41.92 20.95
C SER A 2 -14.33 -40.69 21.77
N ILE A 3 -13.52 -39.88 21.08
CA ILE A 3 -13.56 -38.42 20.90
C ILE A 3 -13.39 -37.55 22.16
N VAL A 4 -12.13 -37.22 22.45
CA VAL A 4 -11.77 -35.97 23.12
C VAL A 4 -12.06 -34.84 22.13
N VAL A 5 -13.21 -34.18 22.27
CA VAL A 5 -13.52 -32.96 21.53
C VAL A 5 -12.63 -31.86 22.09
N SER A 6 -11.49 -31.63 21.44
CA SER A 6 -10.83 -30.33 21.49
C SER A 6 -11.87 -29.27 21.11
N PRO A 7 -12.05 -28.18 21.86
CA PRO A 7 -12.76 -27.04 21.31
C PRO A 7 -11.89 -26.54 20.16
N MET A 8 -12.23 -26.97 18.94
CA MET A 8 -11.80 -26.29 17.74
C MET A 8 -12.12 -24.83 17.97
N ALA A 9 -11.04 -24.05 18.05
CA ALA A 9 -11.07 -22.61 18.16
C ALA A 9 -12.16 -22.09 17.23
N HIS A 10 -13.14 -21.41 17.83
CA HIS A 10 -14.20 -20.77 17.08
C HIS A 10 -13.57 -19.94 15.97
N ILE A 11 -14.05 -20.27 14.77
CA ILE A 11 -13.81 -19.62 13.51
C ILE A 11 -13.96 -18.10 13.71
N MET A 12 -12.92 -17.37 13.30
CA MET A 12 -13.05 -16.05 12.69
C MET A 12 -13.41 -14.88 13.62
N ASP A 13 -12.64 -14.69 14.68
CA ASP A 13 -12.32 -13.35 15.19
C ASP A 13 -10.91 -12.94 14.72
N SER A 14 -10.65 -12.99 13.41
CA SER A 14 -9.77 -11.95 12.86
C SER A 14 -10.62 -10.71 12.69
N VAL A 15 -11.09 -10.19 13.82
CA VAL A 15 -11.35 -8.78 13.91
C VAL A 15 -10.01 -8.15 13.53
N THR A 16 -9.91 -7.64 12.32
CA THR A 16 -8.89 -6.69 11.89
C THR A 16 -9.12 -5.40 12.69
N THR A 17 -9.02 -5.47 14.02
CA THR A 17 -9.17 -4.36 14.98
C THR A 17 -7.83 -3.73 15.32
N SER A 18 -6.71 -4.30 14.89
CA SER A 18 -5.50 -3.52 14.73
C SER A 18 -5.57 -2.97 13.31
N GLY A 19 -5.70 -1.65 13.13
CA GLY A 19 -5.51 -0.98 11.83
C GLY A 19 -4.06 -1.08 11.33
N GLN A 20 -3.50 -2.28 11.41
CA GLN A 20 -2.14 -2.66 11.09
C GLN A 20 -2.17 -3.66 9.94
N THR A 21 -1.27 -3.49 8.99
CA THR A 21 -1.04 -4.39 7.86
C THR A 21 0.39 -4.91 7.90
N PHE A 22 0.66 -6.01 7.22
CA PHE A 22 2.03 -6.49 7.05
C PHE A 22 2.68 -5.77 5.87
N SER A 23 3.91 -5.28 6.07
CA SER A 23 4.75 -4.73 5.02
C SER A 23 5.91 -5.66 4.75
N ALA A 24 6.08 -6.05 3.48
CA ALA A 24 7.23 -6.82 3.05
C ALA A 24 8.53 -6.00 3.15
N LEU A 25 8.47 -4.69 2.89
CA LEU A 25 9.65 -3.82 2.97
C LEU A 25 10.11 -3.54 4.41
N LYS A 26 9.19 -3.52 5.37
CA LYS A 26 9.50 -3.35 6.80
C LYS A 26 9.67 -4.66 7.54
N ASN A 27 9.42 -5.79 6.88
CA ASN A 27 9.44 -7.14 7.45
C ASN A 27 8.65 -7.23 8.77
N GLY A 28 7.46 -6.64 8.81
CA GLY A 28 6.71 -6.47 10.05
C GLY A 28 5.33 -5.84 9.87
N LYS A 29 4.58 -5.77 10.98
CA LYS A 29 3.28 -5.09 11.03
C LYS A 29 3.48 -3.58 11.17
N ILE A 30 2.80 -2.83 10.33
CA ILE A 30 2.83 -1.35 10.29
C ILE A 30 1.41 -0.80 10.33
N SER A 31 1.25 0.45 10.76
CA SER A 31 -0.01 1.18 10.68
C SER A 31 0.00 2.11 9.48
N LEU A 32 -0.82 1.85 8.46
CA LEU A 32 -0.87 2.67 7.24
C LEU A 32 -1.19 4.14 7.50
N LYS A 33 -1.92 4.45 8.58
CA LYS A 33 -2.26 5.84 8.93
C LYS A 33 -1.11 6.61 9.59
N LYS A 34 -0.09 5.92 10.12
CA LYS A 34 1.02 6.52 10.87
C LYS A 34 2.36 6.38 10.16
N ASP A 35 2.58 5.21 9.57
CA ASP A 35 3.88 4.79 9.06
C ASP A 35 3.98 4.90 7.52
N ALA A 36 2.91 5.35 6.85
CA ALA A 36 2.83 5.44 5.40
C ALA A 36 2.38 6.83 4.93
N ILE A 37 2.76 7.17 3.71
CA ILE A 37 2.25 8.36 3.01
C ILE A 37 0.84 8.04 2.52
N THR A 38 -0.12 8.92 2.83
CA THR A 38 -1.50 8.76 2.38
C THR A 38 -1.70 9.42 1.01
N LEU A 39 -2.14 8.65 0.02
CA LEU A 39 -2.58 9.13 -1.28
C LEU A 39 -4.10 9.13 -1.33
N LYS A 40 -4.70 10.30 -1.52
CA LYS A 40 -6.15 10.44 -1.65
C LYS A 40 -6.58 10.03 -3.05
N SER A 41 -7.73 9.38 -3.17
CA SER A 41 -8.38 9.19 -4.47
C SER A 41 -8.59 10.54 -5.16
N LEU A 42 -8.21 10.60 -6.44
CA LEU A 42 -8.47 11.73 -7.33
C LEU A 42 -9.71 11.49 -8.21
N THR A 43 -10.36 10.34 -8.05
CA THR A 43 -11.65 10.04 -8.67
C THR A 43 -12.80 10.61 -7.83
N GLU A 44 -13.69 11.38 -8.46
CA GLU A 44 -14.79 12.11 -7.79
C GLU A 44 -15.77 11.24 -6.99
N LEU A 45 -15.77 9.93 -7.23
CA LEU A 45 -16.70 8.97 -6.63
C LEU A 45 -16.10 8.17 -5.46
N SER A 46 -14.80 8.31 -5.17
CA SER A 46 -14.13 7.49 -4.16
C SER A 46 -13.47 8.34 -3.08
N THR A 47 -13.78 8.02 -1.83
CA THR A 47 -13.14 8.56 -0.62
C THR A 47 -12.05 7.63 -0.09
N GLU A 48 -11.73 6.58 -0.84
CA GLU A 48 -10.70 5.62 -0.50
C GLU A 48 -9.30 6.24 -0.64
N ASN A 49 -8.38 5.77 0.19
CA ASN A 49 -6.99 6.19 0.15
C ASN A 49 -6.10 4.99 -0.19
N ALA A 50 -5.09 5.24 -1.01
CA ALA A 50 -3.95 4.35 -1.13
C ALA A 50 -2.86 4.81 -0.16
N TYR A 51 -1.95 3.91 0.19
CA TYR A 51 -0.85 4.20 1.10
C TYR A 51 0.48 3.76 0.51
N VAL A 52 1.53 4.53 0.78
CA VAL A 52 2.88 4.22 0.28
C VAL A 52 3.86 4.13 1.44
N VAL A 53 4.63 3.05 1.45
CA VAL A 53 5.71 2.81 2.41
C VAL A 53 7.00 2.64 1.63
N PHE A 54 8.03 3.41 1.98
CA PHE A 54 9.35 3.25 1.39
C PHE A 54 10.25 2.38 2.28
N ASN A 55 11.18 1.66 1.65
CA ASN A 55 12.34 1.14 2.35
C ASN A 55 13.32 2.29 2.72
N GLU A 56 14.39 1.97 3.45
CA GLU A 56 15.28 2.98 4.06
C GLU A 56 15.94 3.93 3.04
N ASP A 57 16.38 3.40 1.89
CA ASP A 57 17.04 4.16 0.82
C ASP A 57 16.07 4.67 -0.27
N GLN A 58 14.77 4.43 -0.08
CA GLN A 58 13.68 4.70 -1.01
C GLN A 58 13.87 4.07 -2.40
N SER A 59 14.72 3.05 -2.55
CA SER A 59 14.87 2.31 -3.81
C SER A 59 13.66 1.43 -4.12
N LYS A 60 12.82 1.14 -3.12
CA LYS A 60 11.57 0.40 -3.26
C LYS A 60 10.42 1.09 -2.54
N ALA A 61 9.25 1.01 -3.14
CA ALA A 61 8.00 1.51 -2.57
C ALA A 61 7.00 0.35 -2.48
N GLU A 62 6.33 0.20 -1.35
CA GLU A 62 5.22 -0.74 -1.18
C GLU A 62 3.93 0.05 -1.13
N VAL A 63 3.06 -0.20 -2.11
CA VAL A 63 1.80 0.51 -2.29
C VAL A 63 0.64 -0.37 -1.85
N PHE A 64 -0.17 0.14 -0.93
CA PHE A 64 -1.37 -0.51 -0.45
C PHE A 64 -2.58 0.17 -1.09
N LEU A 65 -3.22 -0.53 -2.02
CA LEU A 65 -4.47 -0.09 -2.63
C LEU A 65 -5.64 -0.35 -1.66
N PRO A 66 -6.69 0.49 -1.66
CA PRO A 66 -7.83 0.31 -0.76
C PRO A 66 -8.58 -1.00 -0.94
N ASN A 67 -8.61 -1.52 -2.18
CA ASN A 67 -9.24 -2.80 -2.54
C ASN A 67 -8.22 -3.95 -2.62
N GLY A 68 -6.96 -3.70 -2.27
CA GLY A 68 -5.88 -4.68 -2.29
C GLY A 68 -5.77 -5.43 -0.97
N LYS A 69 -5.61 -6.76 -1.02
CA LYS A 69 -5.35 -7.57 0.18
C LYS A 69 -3.91 -7.41 0.70
N ASN A 70 -2.97 -7.17 -0.21
CA ASN A 70 -1.53 -7.09 0.08
C ASN A 70 -0.93 -5.81 -0.52
N GLY A 71 0.22 -5.40 0.02
CA GLY A 71 1.04 -4.36 -0.59
C GLY A 71 1.68 -4.81 -1.90
N ILE A 72 1.82 -3.87 -2.83
CA ILE A 72 2.49 -4.06 -4.13
C ILE A 72 3.87 -3.43 -4.02
N VAL A 73 4.92 -4.24 -4.09
CA VAL A 73 6.30 -3.74 -4.08
C VAL A 73 6.71 -3.31 -5.48
N MET A 74 7.13 -2.05 -5.59
CA MET A 74 7.56 -1.37 -6.80
C MET A 74 9.02 -0.95 -6.68
N GLU A 75 9.75 -1.02 -7.79
CA GLU A 75 11.16 -0.65 -7.84
C GLU A 75 11.35 0.76 -8.40
N ARG A 76 12.24 1.54 -7.78
CA ARG A 76 12.58 2.89 -8.23
C ARG A 76 13.29 2.83 -9.57
N LYS A 77 12.87 3.73 -10.46
CA LYS A 77 13.43 4.01 -11.78
C LYS A 77 13.55 5.52 -11.95
N GLY A 78 14.30 5.92 -12.97
CA GLY A 78 14.59 7.33 -13.25
C GLY A 78 15.76 7.86 -12.44
N THR A 79 15.90 9.18 -12.43
CA THR A 79 16.99 9.91 -11.79
C THR A 79 16.44 10.89 -10.76
N GLU A 80 17.32 11.46 -9.95
CA GLU A 80 16.96 12.52 -9.01
C GLU A 80 16.15 13.63 -9.68
N GLY A 81 15.05 14.03 -9.03
CA GLY A 81 14.08 14.99 -9.57
C GLY A 81 13.03 14.39 -10.52
N ASN A 82 13.18 13.15 -10.97
CA ASN A 82 12.24 12.44 -11.85
C ASN A 82 12.09 10.96 -11.44
N TYR A 83 12.03 10.68 -10.14
CA TYR A 83 11.87 9.31 -9.67
C TYR A 83 10.45 8.79 -9.92
N ALA A 84 10.39 7.55 -10.37
CA ALA A 84 9.16 6.78 -10.47
C ALA A 84 9.37 5.38 -9.87
N TRP A 85 8.37 4.81 -9.22
CA TRP A 85 8.39 3.42 -8.78
C TRP A 85 7.36 2.63 -9.57
N THR A 86 7.73 1.47 -10.08
CA THR A 86 6.79 0.63 -10.85
C THR A 86 7.01 -0.86 -10.61
N ASP A 87 5.93 -1.62 -10.70
CA ASP A 87 5.90 -3.08 -10.77
C ASP A 87 5.59 -3.60 -12.20
N GLY A 88 5.45 -2.71 -13.18
CA GLY A 88 5.02 -3.04 -14.55
C GLY A 88 3.50 -2.97 -14.77
N THR A 89 2.70 -2.77 -13.73
CA THR A 89 1.24 -2.54 -13.83
C THR A 89 0.87 -1.13 -13.38
N TYR A 90 1.44 -0.69 -12.26
CA TYR A 90 1.23 0.61 -11.66
C TYR A 90 2.53 1.40 -11.68
N GLU A 91 2.38 2.72 -11.59
CA GLU A 91 3.49 3.66 -11.53
C GLU A 91 3.17 4.74 -10.49
N LEU A 92 4.09 4.90 -9.55
CA LEU A 92 4.12 5.98 -8.56
C LEU A 92 5.15 7.01 -9.00
N ILE A 93 4.74 8.25 -9.23
CA ILE A 93 5.62 9.33 -9.72
C ILE A 93 5.80 10.38 -8.63
N GLN A 94 7.04 10.83 -8.45
CA GLN A 94 7.34 11.98 -7.60
C GLN A 94 7.04 13.29 -8.35
N SER A 95 5.95 13.97 -7.99
CA SER A 95 5.54 15.24 -8.61
C SER A 95 4.68 16.07 -7.65
N LYS A 96 5.28 17.09 -7.00
CA LYS A 96 4.64 17.91 -5.95
C LYS A 96 3.93 17.04 -4.90
N GLY A 97 4.63 16.01 -4.42
CA GLY A 97 4.01 14.86 -3.76
C GLY A 97 4.29 13.57 -4.50
N TYR A 98 3.33 12.66 -4.42
CA TYR A 98 3.32 11.39 -5.11
C TYR A 98 1.99 11.18 -5.83
N ILE A 99 2.08 10.71 -7.07
CA ILE A 99 0.93 10.39 -7.91
C ILE A 99 0.99 8.92 -8.27
N LEU A 100 -0.06 8.18 -7.95
CA LEU A 100 -0.23 6.79 -8.37
C LEU A 100 -1.16 6.71 -9.57
N ARG A 101 -0.72 5.99 -10.60
CA ARG A 101 -1.49 5.70 -11.81
C ARG A 101 -1.24 4.27 -12.28
N THR A 102 -2.02 3.82 -13.26
CA THR A 102 -1.69 2.59 -13.99
C THR A 102 -0.72 2.92 -15.11
N LEU A 103 0.11 1.97 -15.54
CA LEU A 103 0.93 2.16 -16.74
C LEU A 103 0.12 2.18 -18.04
N LYS A 104 -1.08 1.57 -18.03
CA LYS A 104 -1.97 1.52 -19.19
C LYS A 104 -2.69 2.84 -19.47
N ASP A 105 -3.00 3.60 -18.41
CA ASP A 105 -3.70 4.88 -18.50
C ASP A 105 -2.93 5.95 -17.69
N PRO A 106 -2.46 7.03 -18.33
CA PRO A 106 -1.73 8.09 -17.65
C PRO A 106 -2.56 8.88 -16.64
N LYS A 107 -3.89 8.68 -16.59
CA LYS A 107 -4.79 9.35 -15.65
C LYS A 107 -4.39 9.05 -14.18
N PRO A 108 -4.14 10.09 -13.36
CA PRO A 108 -3.90 9.93 -11.93
C PRO A 108 -5.09 9.25 -11.24
N LEU A 109 -4.81 8.19 -10.47
CA LEU A 109 -5.82 7.52 -9.64
C LEU A 109 -5.79 8.06 -8.22
N PHE A 110 -4.59 8.22 -7.65
CA PHE A 110 -4.39 8.73 -6.31
C PHE A 110 -3.28 9.77 -6.28
N GLY A 111 -3.39 10.74 -5.39
CA GLY A 111 -2.41 11.80 -5.17
C GLY A 111 -2.26 12.15 -3.70
N GLY A 112 -1.04 12.33 -3.24
CA GLY A 112 -0.74 12.76 -1.87
C GLY A 112 0.44 13.70 -1.85
N ASP A 113 0.39 14.71 -1.00
CA ASP A 113 1.47 15.68 -0.85
C ASP A 113 2.55 15.16 0.12
N VAL A 114 3.79 15.61 -0.05
CA VAL A 114 4.84 15.42 0.96
C VAL A 114 4.75 16.60 1.92
N ILE A 115 4.04 16.42 3.03
CA ILE A 115 4.01 17.38 4.15
C ILE A 115 5.40 17.61 4.75
#